data_AF-A0A1V3XAW2-F1
#
_entry.id   AF-A0A1V3XAW2-F1
#
_cell.length_a   1.000
_cell.length_b   1.000
_cell.length_c   1.000
_cell.angle_alpha   90.00
_cell.angle_beta   90.00
_cell.angle_gamma   90.00
#
_symmetry.space_group_name_H-M   'P 1'
#
loop_
_entity.id
_entity.type
_entity.pdbx_description
1 polymer ?
#
loop_
_entity_poly.entity_id
_entity_poly.type
_entity_poly.pdbx_seq_one_letter_code
_entity_poly.pdbx_strand_id
1 'polypeptide(L)'
;MDRLLKPAVGGELAATSAAPQPYLEPVSHMWVVKFLRTHGLIHDCPKLLQLRTFPTIAIGGARPGADRLLTAMICHLAVFHPPDLLQIRVLTDDPEDPDWSWLKWLPHVQHQTDTDAAGPVRMIYTRPDGLADLAARGPHAPDTLPTGPYVVVVDLTGGKAGFPPDGRAGVTVLTLGNHRGSAYRIRVAEDGTADDRLPGQQFRLVTSVADSMSPQEAARLARKLAGWSITGTILDKTSRVQKKVATEWHQLVGAKTVEEITPSRWRMYTDTDRDRLKIPFGHELKTGNVMYLDIKEGAEFGGGPHGMLIGTTGSGKSEFLRTLILSLVAMTHPDQVNLLLTDFKGGSTFLGMEKLPHTAAVITNMAEEAELVSRMGEVLTGELDRRQSILRQAGIKVGASGALSGVAEYEKYRERGADLPPLPTLFVVVDEFAELLQSHPDFIGLFDRICRVGRSLRVHLLLATQSLQTGGVRIDKLEPNLTYRIALRTTSSHESKAVIGTPEAVYITNKESGVGFLRVGMEDPVKFSTFYISGPYVPPAGVDANGDGSKAGPQIPKQALRIRPFTAAPILEEALTS
;
A
#
# COMPACT_ATOMS: atom_id res chain seq x y z
N MET A 1 32.75 -10.29 13.58
CA MET A 1 31.52 -11.12 13.61
C MET A 1 31.14 -11.56 12.20
N ASP A 2 31.07 -10.66 11.20
CA ASP A 2 30.69 -10.96 9.79
C ASP A 2 31.60 -11.93 9.00
N ARG A 3 32.70 -12.41 9.57
CA ARG A 3 33.60 -13.40 8.93
C ARG A 3 33.72 -14.74 9.67
N LEU A 4 32.98 -14.92 10.77
CA LEU A 4 33.03 -16.16 11.58
C LEU A 4 32.00 -17.20 11.14
N LEU A 5 30.99 -16.79 10.38
CA LEU A 5 30.01 -17.68 9.77
C LEU A 5 30.37 -17.83 8.30
N LYS A 6 31.02 -18.94 7.92
CA LYS A 6 31.07 -19.33 6.51
C LYS A 6 29.72 -19.98 6.17
N PRO A 7 29.03 -19.57 5.09
CA PRO A 7 27.85 -20.27 4.61
C PRO A 7 28.29 -21.58 3.94
N ALA A 8 28.73 -22.56 4.73
CA ALA A 8 29.12 -23.87 4.25
C ALA A 8 28.24 -24.92 4.93
N VAL A 9 27.01 -25.09 4.42
CA VAL A 9 26.13 -26.28 4.56
C VAL A 9 25.98 -26.90 5.99
N GLY A 10 26.35 -26.19 7.05
CA GLY A 10 26.39 -26.68 8.43
C GLY A 10 26.59 -25.54 9.43
N GLY A 11 26.04 -25.70 10.64
CA GLY A 11 26.03 -24.72 11.73
C GLY A 11 27.35 -24.59 12.50
N GLU A 12 28.49 -24.71 11.81
CA GLU A 12 29.82 -24.61 12.42
C GLU A 12 30.39 -23.19 12.29
N LEU A 13 30.84 -22.61 13.40
CA LEU A 13 31.67 -21.39 13.38
C LEU A 13 33.07 -21.77 12.93
N ALA A 14 33.49 -21.25 11.77
CA ALA A 14 34.84 -21.42 11.27
C ALA A 14 35.71 -20.21 11.66
N ALA A 15 36.90 -20.48 12.18
CA ALA A 15 37.90 -19.42 12.37
C ALA A 15 38.25 -18.76 11.03
N THR A 16 38.44 -17.44 11.03
CA THR A 16 39.11 -16.76 9.91
C THR A 16 40.55 -17.26 9.78
N SER A 17 41.11 -17.23 8.56
CA SER A 17 42.52 -17.60 8.31
C SER A 17 43.45 -16.84 9.26
N ALA A 18 44.01 -17.53 10.24
CA ALA A 18 44.95 -16.97 11.20
C ALA A 18 46.37 -16.95 10.59
N ALA A 19 47.27 -16.15 11.18
CA ALA A 19 48.69 -16.21 10.85
C ALA A 19 49.26 -17.61 11.22
N PRO A 20 50.34 -18.07 10.56
CA PRO A 20 50.98 -19.35 10.91
C PRO A 20 51.35 -19.40 12.41
N GLN A 21 51.34 -20.61 12.98
CA GLN A 21 51.52 -20.88 14.41
C GLN A 21 52.66 -20.11 15.13
N PRO A 22 53.83 -19.83 14.50
CA PRO A 22 54.91 -19.05 15.14
C PRO A 22 54.56 -17.59 15.45
N TYR A 23 53.53 -17.03 14.80
CA TYR A 23 53.18 -15.61 14.88
C TYR A 23 51.93 -15.35 15.74
N LEU A 24 51.39 -16.39 16.37
CA LEU A 24 50.20 -16.28 17.21
C LEU A 24 50.61 -16.10 18.67
N GLU A 25 50.03 -15.12 19.34
CA GLU A 25 50.19 -14.97 20.78
C GLU A 25 49.56 -16.19 21.49
N PRO A 26 50.31 -16.97 22.29
CA PRO A 26 49.88 -18.29 22.76
C PRO A 26 48.59 -18.29 23.59
N VAL A 27 48.38 -17.26 24.43
CA VAL A 27 47.24 -17.18 25.34
C VAL A 27 45.96 -16.89 24.55
N SER A 28 46.00 -15.90 23.65
CA SER A 28 44.89 -15.52 22.79
C SER A 28 44.51 -16.66 21.84
N HIS A 29 45.50 -17.37 21.28
CA HIS A 29 45.25 -18.54 20.44
C HIS A 29 44.54 -19.66 21.20
N MET A 30 45.00 -19.99 22.41
CA MET A 30 44.35 -20.97 23.28
C MET A 30 42.88 -20.58 23.58
N TRP A 31 42.61 -19.32 23.91
CA TRP A 31 41.26 -18.85 24.18
C TRP A 31 40.35 -18.88 22.94
N VAL A 32 40.87 -18.56 21.75
CA VAL A 32 40.12 -18.69 20.49
C VAL A 32 39.78 -20.15 20.20
N VAL A 33 40.74 -21.08 20.37
CA VAL A 33 40.48 -22.53 20.21
C VAL A 33 39.44 -23.01 21.21
N LYS A 34 39.53 -22.59 22.48
CA LYS A 34 38.56 -22.93 23.53
C LYS A 34 37.18 -22.36 23.22
N PHE A 35 37.11 -21.12 22.75
CA PHE A 35 35.89 -20.45 22.34
C PHE A 35 35.22 -21.18 21.18
N LEU A 36 35.96 -21.50 20.11
CA LEU A 36 35.44 -22.25 18.97
C LEU A 36 35.04 -23.68 19.34
N ARG A 37 35.74 -24.35 20.26
CA ARG A 37 35.33 -25.67 20.74
C ARG A 37 34.06 -25.62 21.58
N THR A 38 33.86 -24.56 22.36
CA THR A 38 32.73 -24.41 23.29
C THR A 38 31.48 -23.86 22.60
N HIS A 39 31.66 -22.92 21.67
CA HIS A 39 30.58 -22.19 21.01
C HIS A 39 30.47 -22.51 19.52
N GLY A 40 31.32 -23.40 18.98
CA GLY A 40 31.44 -23.67 17.55
C GLY A 40 30.22 -24.31 16.91
N LEU A 41 29.31 -24.87 17.71
CA LEU A 41 28.06 -25.45 17.25
C LEU A 41 26.90 -24.59 17.76
N ILE A 42 26.09 -24.09 16.83
CA ILE A 42 24.85 -23.39 17.14
C ILE A 42 23.70 -24.40 17.01
N HIS A 43 23.07 -24.71 18.14
CA HIS A 43 21.86 -25.53 18.18
C HIS A 43 20.66 -24.74 17.60
N ASP A 44 19.68 -25.46 17.06
CA ASP A 44 18.43 -24.91 16.54
C ASP A 44 18.59 -23.83 15.45
N CYS A 45 19.71 -23.85 14.73
CA CYS A 45 19.92 -22.99 13.58
C CYS A 45 19.22 -23.58 12.34
N PRO A 46 18.43 -22.80 11.59
CA PRO A 46 17.78 -23.30 10.39
C PRO A 46 18.82 -23.72 9.34
N LYS A 47 18.57 -24.87 8.70
CA LYS A 47 19.39 -25.31 7.60
C LYS A 47 19.07 -24.50 6.34
N LEU A 48 20.05 -23.77 5.83
CA LEU A 48 19.92 -23.05 4.56
C LEU A 48 20.03 -24.00 3.37
N LEU A 49 19.00 -23.99 2.53
CA LEU A 49 18.98 -24.68 1.25
C LEU A 49 19.29 -23.69 0.12
N GLN A 50 20.45 -23.85 -0.51
CA GLN A 50 20.88 -22.97 -1.60
C GLN A 50 20.31 -23.46 -2.93
N LEU A 51 19.11 -22.99 -3.26
CA LEU A 51 18.41 -23.39 -4.49
C LEU A 51 19.23 -23.07 -5.75
N ARG A 52 19.98 -21.96 -5.78
CA ARG A 52 20.80 -21.55 -6.93
C ARG A 52 22.01 -22.43 -7.20
N THR A 53 22.46 -23.18 -6.21
CA THR A 53 23.64 -24.04 -6.37
C THR A 53 23.25 -25.31 -7.12
N PHE A 54 22.09 -25.88 -6.82
CA PHE A 54 21.65 -27.17 -7.35
C PHE A 54 20.54 -27.01 -8.41
N PRO A 55 20.74 -27.55 -9.63
CA PRO A 55 19.71 -27.46 -10.68
C PRO A 55 18.47 -28.29 -10.35
N THR A 56 18.65 -29.40 -9.63
CA THR A 56 17.60 -30.37 -9.30
C THR A 56 17.73 -30.82 -7.85
N ILE A 57 16.61 -30.78 -7.12
CA ILE A 57 16.49 -31.17 -5.73
C ILE A 57 15.34 -32.16 -5.60
N ALA A 58 15.58 -33.36 -5.04
CA ALA A 58 14.50 -34.30 -4.73
C ALA A 58 14.18 -34.26 -3.23
N ILE A 59 12.90 -34.22 -2.88
CA ILE A 59 12.41 -34.31 -1.50
C ILE A 59 11.63 -35.63 -1.38
N GLY A 60 12.22 -36.62 -0.72
CA GLY A 60 11.62 -37.95 -0.55
C GLY A 60 11.62 -38.41 0.91
N GLY A 61 11.47 -39.73 1.11
CA GLY A 61 11.34 -40.33 2.44
C GLY A 61 9.90 -40.74 2.73
N ALA A 62 9.49 -40.68 4.01
CA ALA A 62 8.11 -40.91 4.41
C ALA A 62 7.20 -39.86 3.78
N ARG A 63 6.20 -40.31 3.01
CA ARG A 63 5.35 -39.45 2.17
C ARG A 63 4.77 -38.24 2.93
N PRO A 64 4.12 -38.41 4.10
CA PRO A 64 3.56 -37.28 4.84
C PRO A 64 4.61 -36.24 5.25
N GLY A 65 5.84 -36.67 5.55
CA GLY A 65 6.93 -35.77 5.91
C GLY A 65 7.48 -35.01 4.71
N ALA A 66 7.70 -35.70 3.59
CA ALA A 66 8.18 -35.08 2.35
C ALA A 66 7.18 -34.05 1.78
N ASP A 67 5.89 -34.38 1.77
CA ASP A 67 4.83 -33.51 1.26
C ASP A 67 4.71 -32.22 2.09
N ARG A 68 4.73 -32.37 3.43
CA ARG A 68 4.64 -31.23 4.36
C ARG A 68 5.89 -30.36 4.36
N LEU A 69 7.07 -30.95 4.18
CA LEU A 69 8.31 -30.18 4.04
C LEU A 69 8.30 -29.38 2.74
N LEU A 70 7.92 -30.00 1.60
CA LEU A 70 7.82 -29.28 0.33
C LEU A 70 6.77 -28.16 0.39
N THR A 71 5.63 -28.41 1.05
CA THR A 71 4.61 -27.39 1.33
C THR A 71 5.20 -26.20 2.09
N ALA A 72 5.91 -26.47 3.19
CA ALA A 72 6.58 -25.43 3.99
C ALA A 72 7.63 -24.65 3.17
N MET A 73 8.43 -25.34 2.35
CA MET A 73 9.42 -24.72 1.47
C MET A 73 8.77 -23.77 0.46
N ILE A 74 7.66 -24.18 -0.18
CA ILE A 74 6.93 -23.34 -1.14
C ILE A 74 6.34 -22.12 -0.44
N CYS A 75 5.73 -22.27 0.74
CA CYS A 75 5.20 -21.14 1.49
C CYS A 75 6.30 -20.17 1.94
N HIS A 76 7.46 -20.67 2.40
CA HIS A 76 8.61 -19.83 2.74
C HIS A 76 9.06 -19.02 1.52
N LEU A 77 9.23 -19.68 0.38
CA LEU A 77 9.60 -19.03 -0.87
C LEU A 77 8.60 -17.91 -1.25
N ALA A 78 7.31 -18.20 -1.19
CA ALA A 78 6.25 -17.26 -1.54
C ALA A 78 6.13 -16.06 -0.58
N VAL A 79 6.40 -16.25 0.72
CA VAL A 79 6.33 -15.17 1.72
C VAL A 79 7.52 -14.22 1.61
N PHE A 80 8.73 -14.76 1.41
CA PHE A 80 9.96 -13.98 1.52
C PHE A 80 10.45 -13.40 0.18
N HIS A 81 9.84 -13.79 -0.94
CA HIS A 81 10.22 -13.28 -2.26
C HIS A 81 8.98 -12.77 -2.99
N PRO A 82 9.05 -11.60 -3.64
CA PRO A 82 7.93 -11.09 -4.42
C PRO A 82 7.80 -11.84 -5.76
N PRO A 83 6.58 -11.94 -6.34
CA PRO A 83 6.33 -12.75 -7.53
C PRO A 83 6.92 -12.23 -8.85
N ASP A 84 7.55 -11.05 -8.86
CA ASP A 84 8.31 -10.47 -9.99
C ASP A 84 9.74 -10.99 -10.00
N LEU A 85 10.27 -11.36 -8.84
CA LEU A 85 11.60 -11.92 -8.68
C LEU A 85 11.58 -13.46 -8.62
N LEU A 86 10.48 -14.06 -8.19
CA LEU A 86 10.32 -15.50 -8.07
C LEU A 86 9.01 -15.98 -8.72
N GLN A 87 9.12 -16.89 -9.70
CA GLN A 87 7.99 -17.62 -10.26
C GLN A 87 8.00 -19.08 -9.79
N ILE A 88 6.81 -19.61 -9.56
CA ILE A 88 6.60 -21.02 -9.20
C ILE A 88 5.76 -21.67 -10.30
N ARG A 89 6.32 -22.68 -10.96
CA ARG A 89 5.60 -23.46 -11.97
C ARG A 89 5.44 -24.89 -11.50
N VAL A 90 4.25 -25.46 -11.68
CA VAL A 90 3.89 -26.74 -11.08
C VAL A 90 3.66 -27.77 -12.18
N LEU A 91 4.25 -28.95 -12.03
CA LEU A 91 3.92 -30.14 -12.82
C LEU A 91 3.18 -31.13 -11.92
N THR A 92 2.00 -31.58 -12.33
CA THR A 92 1.18 -32.51 -11.55
C THR A 92 0.35 -33.40 -12.45
N ASP A 93 0.11 -34.65 -12.04
CA ASP A 93 -0.82 -35.55 -12.76
C ASP A 93 -2.29 -35.12 -12.53
N ASP A 94 -2.56 -34.44 -11.40
CA ASP A 94 -3.89 -33.93 -11.01
C ASP A 94 -3.79 -32.47 -10.49
N PRO A 95 -4.27 -31.47 -11.26
CA PRO A 95 -4.29 -30.07 -10.84
C PRO A 95 -5.21 -29.77 -9.66
N GLU A 96 -6.25 -30.57 -9.41
CA GLU A 96 -7.22 -30.36 -8.34
C GLU A 96 -7.00 -31.26 -7.12
N ASP A 97 -5.83 -31.92 -7.04
CA ASP A 97 -5.42 -32.69 -5.87
C ASP A 97 -5.65 -31.87 -4.57
N PRO A 98 -6.43 -32.36 -3.60
CA PRO A 98 -6.70 -31.63 -2.36
C PRO A 98 -5.45 -31.20 -1.59
N ASP A 99 -4.35 -31.93 -1.71
CA ASP A 99 -3.09 -31.64 -1.02
C ASP A 99 -2.29 -30.51 -1.67
N TRP A 100 -2.56 -30.21 -2.94
CA TRP A 100 -1.77 -29.26 -3.75
C TRP A 100 -2.57 -28.17 -4.47
N SER A 101 -3.89 -28.33 -4.60
CA SER A 101 -4.78 -27.39 -5.29
C SER A 101 -4.76 -25.99 -4.66
N TRP A 102 -4.27 -25.84 -3.43
CA TRP A 102 -4.07 -24.53 -2.79
C TRP A 102 -3.04 -23.66 -3.51
N LEU A 103 -2.12 -24.24 -4.29
CA LEU A 103 -1.13 -23.52 -5.09
C LEU A 103 -1.76 -22.53 -6.06
N LYS A 104 -2.99 -22.79 -6.53
CA LYS A 104 -3.73 -21.90 -7.44
C LYS A 104 -3.98 -20.49 -6.89
N TRP A 105 -3.92 -20.33 -5.57
CA TRP A 105 -4.11 -19.05 -4.90
C TRP A 105 -2.83 -18.22 -4.79
N LEU A 106 -1.65 -18.83 -4.97
CA LEU A 106 -0.38 -18.10 -4.85
C LEU A 106 -0.18 -17.15 -6.05
N PRO A 107 0.19 -15.88 -5.81
CA PRO A 107 0.49 -14.94 -6.90
C PRO A 107 1.71 -15.38 -7.71
N HIS A 108 2.65 -16.12 -7.12
CA HIS A 108 3.85 -16.69 -7.78
C HIS A 108 3.54 -17.74 -8.85
N VAL A 109 2.34 -18.33 -8.79
CA VAL A 109 1.87 -19.34 -9.74
C VAL A 109 1.04 -18.69 -10.85
N GLN A 110 0.80 -17.38 -10.81
CA GLN A 110 0.04 -16.69 -11.86
C GLN A 110 0.96 -16.33 -13.03
N HIS A 111 0.50 -16.65 -14.24
CA HIS A 111 1.17 -16.26 -15.46
C HIS A 111 1.13 -14.73 -15.62
N GLN A 112 2.21 -14.15 -16.13
CA GLN A 112 2.34 -12.70 -16.18
C GLN A 112 1.48 -12.07 -17.30
N THR A 113 1.43 -12.69 -18.48
CA THR A 113 0.72 -12.15 -19.65
C THR A 113 -0.60 -12.86 -19.96
N ASP A 114 -0.57 -14.18 -19.96
CA ASP A 114 -1.70 -15.03 -20.35
C ASP A 114 -2.83 -15.01 -19.31
N THR A 115 -4.06 -14.93 -19.80
CA THR A 115 -5.29 -14.90 -18.99
C THR A 115 -6.32 -15.92 -19.49
N ASP A 116 -7.16 -16.39 -18.57
CA ASP A 116 -8.35 -17.21 -18.79
C ASP A 116 -9.60 -16.48 -18.26
N ALA A 117 -10.77 -17.14 -18.28
CA ALA A 117 -12.03 -16.53 -17.84
C ALA A 117 -12.06 -16.15 -16.34
N ALA A 118 -11.05 -16.53 -15.55
CA ALA A 118 -10.92 -16.18 -14.13
C ALA A 118 -9.72 -15.27 -13.82
N GLY A 119 -9.07 -14.70 -14.84
CA GLY A 119 -7.91 -13.81 -14.70
C GLY A 119 -6.62 -14.48 -15.18
N PRO A 120 -5.46 -14.20 -14.58
CA PRO A 120 -4.20 -14.83 -15.01
C PRO A 120 -4.26 -16.35 -15.03
N VAL A 121 -3.73 -16.96 -16.09
CA VAL A 121 -3.61 -18.42 -16.17
C VAL A 121 -2.72 -18.90 -15.03
N ARG A 122 -3.12 -19.98 -14.36
CA ARG A 122 -2.28 -20.61 -13.33
C ARG A 122 -1.22 -21.45 -14.04
N MET A 123 0.05 -21.25 -13.70
CA MET A 123 1.21 -22.00 -14.20
C MET A 123 1.30 -23.40 -13.57
N ILE A 124 0.19 -24.15 -13.64
CA ILE A 124 0.03 -25.52 -13.17
C ILE A 124 -0.25 -26.37 -14.40
N TYR A 125 0.66 -27.27 -14.73
CA TYR A 125 0.66 -28.02 -15.97
C TYR A 125 0.59 -29.52 -15.69
N THR A 126 -0.14 -30.24 -16.53
CA THR A 126 -0.18 -31.71 -16.51
C THR A 126 0.84 -32.36 -17.45
N ARG A 127 1.54 -31.53 -18.22
CA ARG A 127 2.47 -31.95 -19.27
C ARG A 127 3.69 -31.01 -19.26
N PRO A 128 4.88 -31.51 -19.63
CA PRO A 128 6.12 -30.74 -19.61
C PRO A 128 6.23 -29.68 -20.72
N ASP A 129 5.34 -29.73 -21.72
CA ASP A 129 5.24 -28.73 -22.79
C ASP A 129 4.98 -27.31 -22.26
N GLY A 130 4.25 -27.19 -21.14
CA GLY A 130 4.06 -25.92 -20.42
C GLY A 130 5.34 -25.29 -19.85
N LEU A 131 6.48 -26.00 -19.91
CA LEU A 131 7.80 -25.51 -19.48
C LEU A 131 8.78 -25.35 -20.65
N ALA A 132 8.32 -25.42 -21.90
CA ALA A 132 9.19 -25.41 -23.08
C ALA A 132 10.06 -24.13 -23.18
N ASP A 133 9.56 -22.99 -22.73
CA ASP A 133 10.29 -21.73 -22.67
C ASP A 133 11.49 -21.78 -21.69
N LEU A 134 11.37 -22.53 -20.59
CA LEU A 134 12.47 -22.73 -19.65
C LEU A 134 13.56 -23.62 -20.24
N ALA A 135 13.18 -24.61 -21.05
CA ALA A 135 14.11 -25.51 -21.73
C ALA A 135 15.00 -24.78 -22.76
N ALA A 136 14.54 -23.65 -23.30
CA ALA A 136 15.29 -22.81 -24.23
C ALA A 136 16.39 -21.95 -23.56
N ARG A 137 16.43 -21.87 -22.23
CA ARG A 137 17.45 -21.11 -21.51
C ARG A 137 18.83 -21.78 -21.61
N GLY A 138 19.88 -20.98 -21.37
CA GLY A 138 21.26 -21.45 -21.28
C GLY A 138 21.47 -22.50 -20.17
N PRO A 139 22.67 -23.11 -20.10
CA PRO A 139 22.97 -24.12 -19.07
C PRO A 139 22.89 -23.53 -17.66
N HIS A 140 22.61 -24.38 -16.67
CA HIS A 140 22.70 -24.00 -15.27
C HIS A 140 24.12 -23.57 -14.90
N ALA A 141 24.23 -22.49 -14.14
CA ALA A 141 25.49 -22.01 -13.57
C ALA A 141 25.26 -21.77 -12.07
N PRO A 142 25.96 -22.48 -11.17
CA PRO A 142 25.79 -22.32 -9.72
C PRO A 142 25.90 -20.87 -9.28
N ASP A 143 24.98 -20.45 -8.41
CA ASP A 143 24.96 -19.14 -7.73
C ASP A 143 24.91 -17.91 -8.65
N THR A 144 24.65 -18.12 -9.94
CA THR A 144 24.52 -17.05 -10.93
C THR A 144 23.11 -16.45 -10.87
N LEU A 145 23.02 -15.12 -10.94
CA LEU A 145 21.73 -14.42 -10.97
C LEU A 145 21.12 -14.46 -12.38
N PRO A 146 19.81 -14.75 -12.51
CA PRO A 146 19.12 -14.71 -13.80
C PRO A 146 18.90 -13.29 -14.31
N THR A 147 18.75 -13.14 -15.64
CA THR A 147 18.35 -11.89 -16.31
C THR A 147 16.82 -11.64 -16.26
N GLY A 148 16.11 -12.25 -15.32
CA GLY A 148 14.65 -12.24 -15.18
C GLY A 148 14.22 -12.93 -13.87
N PRO A 149 12.94 -13.28 -13.68
CA PRO A 149 12.52 -13.99 -12.48
C PRO A 149 13.25 -15.33 -12.35
N TYR A 150 13.67 -15.63 -11.13
CA TYR A 150 14.12 -16.96 -10.78
C TYR A 150 12.92 -17.90 -10.81
N VAL A 151 13.06 -19.07 -11.42
CA VAL A 151 11.94 -20.00 -11.58
C VAL A 151 12.17 -21.26 -10.75
N VAL A 152 11.23 -21.56 -9.86
CA VAL A 152 11.18 -22.83 -9.16
C VAL A 152 10.12 -23.69 -9.82
N VAL A 153 10.54 -24.82 -10.37
CA VAL A 153 9.63 -25.83 -10.92
C VAL A 153 9.34 -26.84 -9.81
N VAL A 154 8.09 -26.94 -9.39
CA VAL A 154 7.62 -27.94 -8.43
C VAL A 154 7.06 -29.12 -9.22
N ASP A 155 7.81 -30.22 -9.24
CA ASP A 155 7.41 -31.45 -9.92
C ASP A 155 6.80 -32.46 -8.93
N LEU A 156 5.47 -32.53 -8.96
CA LEU A 156 4.65 -33.45 -8.15
C LEU A 156 4.45 -34.82 -8.82
N THR A 157 4.92 -35.00 -10.06
CA THR A 157 4.79 -36.27 -10.82
C THR A 157 5.83 -37.33 -10.41
N GLY A 158 6.76 -36.97 -9.53
CA GLY A 158 7.86 -37.84 -9.09
C GLY A 158 9.01 -37.96 -10.09
N GLY A 159 9.21 -36.97 -10.95
CA GLY A 159 10.25 -36.97 -11.99
C GLY A 159 9.79 -37.57 -13.32
N LYS A 160 8.52 -37.97 -13.46
CA LYS A 160 8.00 -38.60 -14.68
C LYS A 160 7.80 -37.62 -15.82
N ALA A 161 7.37 -36.39 -15.51
CA ALA A 161 7.16 -35.33 -16.50
C ALA A 161 8.48 -34.90 -17.17
N GLY A 162 9.59 -34.98 -16.43
CA GLY A 162 10.95 -34.78 -16.95
C GLY A 162 11.30 -33.29 -17.17
N PHE A 163 12.40 -32.87 -16.57
CA PHE A 163 13.11 -31.63 -16.89
C PHE A 163 14.62 -31.94 -16.97
N PRO A 164 15.42 -31.25 -17.80
CA PRO A 164 16.84 -31.60 -17.98
C PRO A 164 17.61 -31.70 -16.65
N PRO A 165 18.32 -32.81 -16.37
CA PRO A 165 19.01 -33.03 -15.10
C PRO A 165 20.17 -32.05 -14.88
N ASP A 166 20.77 -31.58 -15.98
CA ASP A 166 21.84 -30.57 -15.99
C ASP A 166 21.32 -29.14 -15.69
N GLY A 167 20.00 -28.98 -15.60
CA GLY A 167 19.34 -27.72 -15.26
C GLY A 167 19.40 -26.67 -16.37
N ARG A 168 18.76 -25.54 -16.08
CA ARG A 168 18.68 -24.37 -16.97
C ARG A 168 18.96 -23.11 -16.18
N ALA A 169 19.53 -22.11 -16.84
CA ALA A 169 19.91 -20.85 -16.20
C ALA A 169 18.72 -20.21 -15.46
N GLY A 170 18.89 -19.97 -14.15
CA GLY A 170 17.86 -19.36 -13.31
C GLY A 170 16.66 -20.26 -12.99
N VAL A 171 16.81 -21.59 -13.13
CA VAL A 171 15.75 -22.56 -12.86
C VAL A 171 16.23 -23.62 -11.86
N THR A 172 15.45 -23.88 -10.81
CA THR A 172 15.63 -25.03 -9.92
C THR A 172 14.39 -25.90 -9.93
N VAL A 173 14.57 -27.21 -10.10
CA VAL A 173 13.49 -28.18 -10.04
C VAL A 173 13.44 -28.83 -8.65
N LEU A 174 12.31 -28.69 -7.96
CA LEU A 174 11.99 -29.40 -6.73
C LEU A 174 11.08 -30.58 -7.08
N THR A 175 11.60 -31.79 -7.02
CA THR A 175 10.84 -33.01 -7.32
C THR A 175 10.36 -33.65 -6.02
N LEU A 176 9.05 -33.86 -5.88
CA LEU A 176 8.48 -34.62 -4.79
C LEU A 176 8.66 -36.12 -5.05
N GLY A 177 9.31 -36.81 -4.13
CA GLY A 177 9.62 -38.23 -4.23
C GLY A 177 11.10 -38.53 -4.39
N ASN A 178 11.43 -39.82 -4.47
CA ASN A 178 12.82 -40.30 -4.43
C ASN A 178 13.49 -40.30 -5.82
N HIS A 179 13.46 -39.16 -6.51
CA HIS A 179 14.03 -39.03 -7.85
C HIS A 179 15.56 -39.17 -7.81
N ARG A 180 16.07 -40.28 -8.37
CA ARG A 180 17.50 -40.63 -8.28
C ARG A 180 18.41 -39.73 -9.12
N GLY A 181 17.86 -39.11 -10.16
CA GLY A 181 18.59 -38.21 -11.06
C GLY A 181 18.81 -36.80 -10.51
N SER A 182 18.22 -36.45 -9.35
CA SER A 182 18.42 -35.12 -8.77
C SER A 182 19.79 -34.98 -8.12
N ALA A 183 20.43 -33.83 -8.37
CA ALA A 183 21.78 -33.53 -7.90
C ALA A 183 21.86 -33.47 -6.37
N TYR A 184 20.86 -32.84 -5.74
CA TYR A 184 20.74 -32.77 -4.28
C TYR A 184 19.47 -33.48 -3.82
N ARG A 185 19.55 -34.24 -2.74
CA ARG A 185 18.44 -35.09 -2.30
C ARG A 185 18.22 -34.95 -0.81
N ILE A 186 16.98 -34.76 -0.40
CA ILE A 186 16.53 -34.68 0.98
C ILE A 186 15.63 -35.88 1.25
N ARG A 187 15.80 -36.53 2.40
CA ARG A 187 14.91 -37.61 2.87
C ARG A 187 14.40 -37.27 4.26
N VAL A 188 13.08 -37.24 4.41
CA VAL A 188 12.42 -37.05 5.71
C VAL A 188 11.97 -38.41 6.24
N ALA A 189 12.34 -38.76 7.45
CA ALA A 189 11.91 -39.99 8.12
C ALA A 189 10.55 -39.80 8.82
N GLU A 190 9.93 -40.90 9.26
CA GLU A 190 8.62 -40.87 9.94
C GLU A 190 8.66 -40.15 11.29
N ASP A 191 9.82 -40.15 11.95
CA ASP A 191 10.06 -39.47 13.23
C ASP A 191 10.32 -37.95 13.08
N GLY A 192 10.27 -37.43 11.84
CA GLY A 192 10.50 -36.01 11.54
C GLY A 192 11.97 -35.64 11.38
N THR A 193 12.91 -36.58 11.53
CA THR A 193 14.32 -36.33 11.19
C THR A 193 14.50 -36.22 9.69
N ALA A 194 15.53 -35.48 9.24
CA ALA A 194 15.85 -35.40 7.83
C ALA A 194 17.34 -35.57 7.54
N ASP A 195 17.61 -36.29 6.46
CA ASP A 195 18.93 -36.52 5.88
C ASP A 195 19.07 -35.78 4.54
N ASP A 196 20.27 -35.31 4.21
CA ASP A 196 20.60 -34.85 2.86
C ASP A 196 21.66 -35.71 2.19
N ARG A 197 21.75 -35.59 0.86
CA ARG A 197 22.81 -36.14 0.03
C ARG A 197 23.22 -35.14 -1.03
N LEU A 198 24.48 -34.72 -0.95
CA LEU A 198 25.17 -33.93 -1.96
C LEU A 198 25.63 -34.80 -3.15
N PRO A 199 25.90 -34.20 -4.32
CA PRO A 199 26.47 -34.92 -5.45
C PRO A 199 27.72 -35.72 -5.07
N GLY A 200 27.74 -37.02 -5.41
CA GLY A 200 28.87 -37.91 -5.12
C GLY A 200 29.05 -38.32 -3.65
N GLN A 201 28.22 -37.84 -2.72
CA GLN A 201 28.32 -38.16 -1.30
C GLN A 201 27.27 -39.21 -0.86
N GLN A 202 27.41 -39.71 0.37
CA GLN A 202 26.39 -40.52 1.04
C GLN A 202 25.37 -39.64 1.75
N PHE A 203 24.26 -40.23 2.18
CA PHE A 203 23.30 -39.50 3.01
C PHE A 203 23.87 -39.25 4.40
N ARG A 204 23.58 -38.08 4.95
CA ARG A 204 23.95 -37.69 6.31
C ARG A 204 22.77 -37.01 6.99
N LEU A 205 22.67 -37.20 8.30
CA LEU A 205 21.69 -36.52 9.14
C LEU A 205 21.96 -35.02 9.17
N VAL A 206 20.92 -34.23 8.95
CA VAL A 206 21.04 -32.76 8.84
C VAL A 206 20.15 -32.00 9.79
N THR A 207 19.03 -32.57 10.21
CA THR A 207 18.20 -32.01 11.29
C THR A 207 17.44 -33.14 12.00
N SER A 208 17.25 -32.95 13.30
CA SER A 208 16.36 -33.80 14.11
C SER A 208 14.88 -33.46 13.91
N VAL A 209 14.57 -32.27 13.40
CA VAL A 209 13.19 -31.81 13.14
C VAL A 209 13.14 -31.09 11.80
N ALA A 210 12.39 -31.65 10.85
CA ALA A 210 12.07 -31.02 9.58
C ALA A 210 10.87 -30.07 9.73
N ASP A 211 10.91 -28.96 9.00
CA ASP A 211 9.75 -28.07 8.87
C ASP A 211 8.57 -28.84 8.23
N SER A 212 7.37 -28.53 8.70
CA SER A 212 6.16 -29.21 8.26
C SER A 212 5.01 -28.22 8.23
N MET A 213 4.28 -28.16 7.11
CA MET A 213 3.06 -27.38 6.97
C MET A 213 1.96 -28.23 6.33
N SER A 214 0.75 -28.16 6.87
CA SER A 214 -0.41 -28.83 6.29
C SER A 214 -0.96 -28.08 5.06
N PRO A 215 -1.62 -28.78 4.12
CA PRO A 215 -2.30 -28.13 2.99
C PRO A 215 -3.31 -27.06 3.42
N GLN A 216 -3.97 -27.23 4.57
CA GLN A 216 -4.95 -26.27 5.09
C GLN A 216 -4.28 -24.98 5.59
N GLU A 217 -3.13 -25.07 6.25
CA GLU A 217 -2.33 -23.91 6.65
C GLU A 217 -1.79 -23.18 5.43
N ALA A 218 -1.26 -23.93 4.47
CA ALA A 218 -0.77 -23.40 3.20
C ALA A 218 -1.88 -22.70 2.41
N ALA A 219 -3.09 -23.27 2.36
CA ALA A 219 -4.25 -22.65 1.71
C ALA A 219 -4.66 -21.31 2.37
N ARG A 220 -4.65 -21.24 3.70
CA ARG A 220 -4.94 -19.99 4.42
C ARG A 220 -3.89 -18.93 4.11
N LEU A 221 -2.62 -19.30 4.10
CA LEU A 221 -1.51 -18.42 3.75
C LEU A 221 -1.62 -17.94 2.29
N ALA A 222 -1.82 -18.86 1.35
CA ALA A 222 -1.91 -18.56 -0.07
C ALA A 222 -3.09 -17.63 -0.39
N ARG A 223 -4.25 -17.85 0.23
CA ARG A 223 -5.41 -16.93 0.08
C ARG A 223 -5.16 -15.55 0.68
N LYS A 224 -4.40 -15.43 1.78
CA LYS A 224 -3.97 -14.13 2.30
C LYS A 224 -3.00 -13.42 1.35
N LEU A 225 -2.10 -14.18 0.71
CA LEU A 225 -1.18 -13.65 -0.29
C LEU A 225 -1.85 -13.35 -1.64
N ALA A 226 -3.00 -13.95 -1.95
CA ALA A 226 -3.68 -13.76 -3.23
C ALA A 226 -4.03 -12.29 -3.55
N GLY A 227 -4.22 -11.45 -2.52
CA GLY A 227 -4.43 -10.01 -2.67
C GLY A 227 -3.18 -9.22 -3.11
N TRP A 228 -2.00 -9.84 -3.08
CA TRP A 228 -0.69 -9.25 -3.39
C TRP A 228 -0.16 -9.74 -4.74
N SER A 229 -1.05 -9.85 -5.72
CA SER A 229 -0.70 -10.22 -7.09
C SER A 229 -0.09 -9.06 -7.87
N ILE A 230 0.96 -9.34 -8.64
CA ILE A 230 1.56 -8.41 -9.61
C ILE A 230 0.70 -8.31 -10.87
N THR A 231 -0.13 -9.32 -11.11
CA THR A 231 -1.10 -9.40 -12.20
C THR A 231 -2.38 -8.64 -11.89
N GLY A 232 -2.34 -7.68 -10.96
CA GLY A 232 -3.20 -6.51 -11.04
C GLY A 232 -2.84 -5.70 -12.28
N THR A 233 -3.19 -6.18 -13.47
CA THR A 233 -2.83 -5.56 -14.77
C THR A 233 -1.32 -5.35 -14.89
N ILE A 234 -0.62 -6.27 -15.58
CA ILE A 234 0.63 -5.89 -16.23
C ILE A 234 0.29 -4.77 -17.21
N LEU A 235 0.48 -3.53 -16.76
CA LEU A 235 0.72 -2.39 -17.61
C LEU A 235 2.05 -2.68 -18.32
N ASP A 236 1.96 -3.01 -19.61
CA ASP A 236 3.07 -3.28 -20.52
C ASP A 236 4.27 -2.36 -20.25
N LYS A 237 5.34 -2.91 -19.63
CA LYS A 237 6.57 -2.16 -19.30
C LYS A 237 7.42 -1.78 -20.53
N THR A 238 7.04 -2.20 -21.73
CA THR A 238 7.70 -1.81 -23.00
C THR A 238 6.87 -0.84 -23.83
N SER A 239 5.61 -0.61 -23.47
CA SER A 239 4.97 0.66 -23.82
C SER A 239 5.49 1.69 -22.83
N ARG A 240 5.85 2.90 -23.30
CA ARG A 240 5.89 4.05 -22.41
C ARG A 240 4.47 4.21 -21.87
N VAL A 241 4.17 3.53 -20.78
CA VAL A 241 3.00 3.80 -19.97
C VAL A 241 3.27 5.18 -19.41
N GLN A 242 2.75 6.22 -20.09
CA GLN A 242 2.06 7.25 -19.36
C GLN A 242 1.25 6.49 -18.33
N LYS A 243 1.68 6.50 -17.04
CA LYS A 243 0.86 6.05 -15.91
C LYS A 243 -0.56 6.39 -16.30
N LYS A 244 -1.48 5.42 -16.40
CA LYS A 244 -2.88 5.73 -16.71
C LYS A 244 -3.25 6.87 -15.78
N VAL A 245 -3.26 8.08 -16.35
CA VAL A 245 -3.67 9.30 -15.67
C VAL A 245 -5.09 8.92 -15.32
N ALA A 246 -5.46 8.99 -14.04
CA ALA A 246 -6.86 8.81 -13.71
C ALA A 246 -7.61 9.77 -14.67
N THR A 247 -8.55 9.23 -15.45
CA THR A 247 -9.30 10.08 -16.39
C THR A 247 -10.54 10.60 -15.72
N GLU A 248 -10.95 9.93 -14.65
CA GLU A 248 -12.12 10.24 -13.84
C GLU A 248 -11.78 10.22 -12.35
N TRP A 249 -12.52 11.00 -11.57
CA TRP A 249 -12.26 11.16 -10.14
C TRP A 249 -12.33 9.86 -9.34
N HIS A 250 -13.28 8.97 -9.63
CA HIS A 250 -13.43 7.72 -8.87
C HIS A 250 -12.16 6.84 -8.94
N GLN A 251 -11.36 6.96 -10.01
CA GLN A 251 -10.09 6.26 -10.16
C GLN A 251 -9.01 6.81 -9.22
N LEU A 252 -9.06 8.10 -8.86
CA LEU A 252 -8.14 8.68 -7.87
C LEU A 252 -8.26 8.04 -6.49
N VAL A 253 -9.48 7.66 -6.10
CA VAL A 253 -9.77 7.01 -4.83
C VAL A 253 -9.71 5.48 -4.92
N GLY A 254 -9.20 4.95 -6.04
CA GLY A 254 -9.01 3.52 -6.27
C GLY A 254 -10.32 2.75 -6.52
N ALA A 255 -11.38 3.41 -6.96
CA ALA A 255 -12.62 2.78 -7.41
C ALA A 255 -12.62 2.55 -8.93
N LYS A 256 -13.38 1.57 -9.41
CA LYS A 256 -13.57 1.34 -10.85
C LYS A 256 -14.79 2.06 -11.43
N THR A 257 -15.78 2.31 -10.59
CA THR A 257 -16.99 3.10 -10.91
C THR A 257 -17.38 3.94 -9.71
N VAL A 258 -18.29 4.90 -9.90
CA VAL A 258 -18.78 5.77 -8.82
C VAL A 258 -19.62 4.97 -7.81
N GLU A 259 -20.36 3.95 -8.27
CA GLU A 259 -21.22 3.10 -7.43
C GLU A 259 -20.43 2.25 -6.43
N GLU A 260 -19.16 1.96 -6.70
CA GLU A 260 -18.31 1.25 -5.74
C GLU A 260 -17.98 2.11 -4.51
N ILE A 261 -18.14 3.44 -4.60
CA ILE A 261 -17.81 4.39 -3.52
C ILE A 261 -18.92 4.35 -2.47
N THR A 262 -18.77 3.40 -1.56
CA THR A 262 -19.70 3.11 -0.49
C THR A 262 -18.97 3.06 0.86
N PRO A 263 -19.69 3.16 2.01
CA PRO A 263 -19.08 3.07 3.34
C PRO A 263 -18.17 1.85 3.56
N SER A 264 -18.40 0.73 2.87
CA SER A 264 -17.53 -0.45 2.94
C SER A 264 -16.12 -0.25 2.39
N ARG A 265 -15.87 0.84 1.64
CA ARG A 265 -14.52 1.22 1.18
C ARG A 265 -13.74 2.04 2.20
N TRP A 266 -14.39 2.58 3.23
CA TRP A 266 -13.70 3.35 4.25
C TRP A 266 -12.67 2.51 4.97
N ARG A 267 -11.47 3.06 5.09
CA ARG A 267 -10.38 2.44 5.83
C ARG A 267 -10.20 3.15 7.17
N MET A 268 -9.88 2.35 8.18
CA MET A 268 -9.31 2.82 9.43
C MET A 268 -7.80 2.67 9.34
N TYR A 269 -7.10 3.79 9.38
CA TYR A 269 -5.63 3.86 9.33
C TYR A 269 -5.05 3.80 10.73
N THR A 270 -3.92 3.13 10.92
CA THR A 270 -3.15 3.30 12.16
C THR A 270 -2.51 4.68 12.19
N ASP A 271 -2.14 5.16 13.38
CA ASP A 271 -1.57 6.49 13.55
C ASP A 271 -0.25 6.65 12.81
N THR A 272 0.51 5.56 12.74
CA THR A 272 1.79 5.42 12.02
C THR A 272 1.66 5.20 10.51
N ASP A 273 0.44 5.03 9.99
CA ASP A 273 0.22 4.78 8.57
C ASP A 273 0.60 6.00 7.71
N ARG A 274 1.36 5.76 6.64
CA ARG A 274 1.82 6.81 5.73
C ARG A 274 0.71 7.38 4.87
N ASP A 275 -0.36 6.62 4.63
CA ASP A 275 -1.47 7.04 3.78
C ASP A 275 -2.61 7.69 4.57
N ARG A 276 -2.53 7.71 5.92
CA ARG A 276 -3.47 8.45 6.77
C ARG A 276 -3.48 9.94 6.38
N LEU A 277 -4.67 10.50 6.15
CA LEU A 277 -4.90 11.91 5.75
C LEU A 277 -4.12 12.37 4.50
N LYS A 278 -3.74 11.44 3.63
CA LYS A 278 -3.08 11.73 2.35
C LYS A 278 -4.11 11.68 1.23
N ILE A 279 -4.44 12.85 0.70
CA ILE A 279 -5.64 13.06 -0.11
C ILE A 279 -5.27 13.23 -1.59
N PRO A 280 -5.66 12.32 -2.50
CA PRO A 280 -5.47 12.52 -3.93
C PRO A 280 -6.42 13.60 -4.46
N PHE A 281 -5.93 14.53 -5.28
CA PHE A 281 -6.79 15.60 -5.82
C PHE A 281 -6.63 15.86 -7.33
N GLY A 282 -5.53 15.41 -7.94
CA GLY A 282 -5.17 15.82 -9.29
C GLY A 282 -3.95 15.13 -9.85
N HIS A 283 -3.37 15.73 -10.88
CA HIS A 283 -2.16 15.27 -11.54
C HIS A 283 -1.12 16.37 -11.63
N GLU A 284 0.15 16.00 -11.50
CA GLU A 284 1.27 16.88 -11.80
C GLU A 284 1.33 17.08 -13.32
N LEU A 285 1.33 18.33 -13.79
CA LEU A 285 1.29 18.61 -15.23
C LEU A 285 2.55 18.17 -15.97
N LYS A 286 3.69 18.14 -15.29
CA LYS A 286 4.98 17.75 -15.90
C LYS A 286 5.11 16.25 -16.08
N THR A 287 4.64 15.45 -15.11
CA THR A 287 4.90 14.01 -15.06
C THR A 287 3.65 13.16 -15.29
N GLY A 288 2.46 13.71 -15.12
CA GLY A 288 1.19 12.97 -15.10
C GLY A 288 0.96 12.16 -13.82
N ASN A 289 1.88 12.22 -12.84
CA ASN A 289 1.71 11.53 -11.56
C ASN A 289 0.50 12.07 -10.80
N VAL A 290 -0.20 11.21 -10.06
CA VAL A 290 -1.23 11.65 -9.11
C VAL A 290 -0.59 12.56 -8.06
N MET A 291 -1.21 13.70 -7.82
CA MET A 291 -0.87 14.65 -6.77
C MET A 291 -1.67 14.36 -5.52
N TYR A 292 -0.99 14.45 -4.38
CA TYR A 292 -1.56 14.23 -3.06
C TYR A 292 -1.35 15.48 -2.20
N LEU A 293 -2.35 15.82 -1.40
CA LEU A 293 -2.21 16.72 -0.29
C LEU A 293 -2.16 15.89 1.00
N ASP A 294 -1.01 15.87 1.64
CA ASP A 294 -0.83 15.22 2.95
C ASP A 294 -0.97 16.29 4.03
N ILE A 295 -2.09 16.28 4.76
CA ILE A 295 -2.38 17.26 5.81
C ILE A 295 -1.88 16.82 7.20
N LYS A 296 -1.07 15.75 7.29
CA LYS A 296 -0.42 15.38 8.56
C LYS A 296 0.71 16.34 8.90
N GLU A 297 1.19 16.27 10.13
CA GLU A 297 2.32 17.07 10.56
C GLU A 297 3.63 16.66 9.85
N GLY A 298 4.59 17.59 9.74
CA GLY A 298 5.91 17.27 9.19
C GLY A 298 6.64 16.15 9.96
N ALA A 299 6.42 16.04 11.28
CA ALA A 299 6.94 14.94 12.09
C ALA A 299 6.35 13.56 11.71
N GLU A 300 5.21 13.55 11.01
CA GLU A 300 4.51 12.38 10.49
C GLU A 300 4.70 12.25 8.96
N PHE A 301 5.72 12.94 8.41
CA PHE A 301 6.06 13.01 6.98
C PHE A 301 5.00 13.68 6.10
N GLY A 302 4.09 14.47 6.67
CA GLY A 302 3.08 15.22 5.92
C GLY A 302 3.52 16.63 5.52
N GLY A 303 2.66 17.31 4.74
CA GLY A 303 2.84 18.69 4.31
C GLY A 303 2.48 19.74 5.37
N GLY A 304 2.02 19.29 6.53
CA GLY A 304 1.63 20.06 7.72
C GLY A 304 0.12 20.28 7.84
N PRO A 305 -0.37 20.60 9.05
CA PRO A 305 -1.81 20.56 9.38
C PRO A 305 -2.61 21.77 8.93
N HIS A 306 -1.95 22.84 8.49
CA HIS A 306 -2.63 24.06 8.07
C HIS A 306 -2.10 24.56 6.74
N GLY A 307 -2.98 25.13 5.92
CA GLY A 307 -2.58 25.69 4.65
C GLY A 307 -3.54 26.71 4.08
N MET A 308 -3.13 27.26 2.95
CA MET A 308 -3.82 28.35 2.27
C MET A 308 -4.08 28.01 0.81
N LEU A 309 -5.26 28.40 0.31
CA LEU A 309 -5.68 28.28 -1.08
C LEU A 309 -6.09 29.65 -1.61
N ILE A 310 -5.44 30.12 -2.67
CA ILE A 310 -5.86 31.31 -3.41
C ILE A 310 -6.31 30.95 -4.81
N GLY A 311 -7.40 31.56 -5.27
CA GLY A 311 -7.85 31.41 -6.65
C GLY A 311 -9.00 32.34 -6.99
N THR A 312 -8.84 33.10 -8.08
CA THR A 312 -9.87 34.01 -8.60
C THR A 312 -11.14 33.30 -9.04
N THR A 313 -12.23 34.04 -9.24
CA THR A 313 -13.46 33.50 -9.84
C THR A 313 -13.18 32.79 -11.17
N GLY A 314 -13.72 31.58 -11.31
CA GLY A 314 -13.51 30.74 -12.49
C GLY A 314 -12.10 30.13 -12.61
N SER A 315 -11.27 30.18 -11.56
CA SER A 315 -9.99 29.46 -11.50
C SER A 315 -10.13 27.98 -11.14
N GLY A 316 -11.30 27.56 -10.65
CA GLY A 316 -11.57 26.21 -10.17
C GLY A 316 -11.45 26.03 -8.65
N LYS A 317 -11.33 27.11 -7.86
CA LYS A 317 -11.18 27.06 -6.39
C LYS A 317 -12.25 26.23 -5.68
N SER A 318 -13.53 26.51 -5.93
CA SER A 318 -14.64 25.74 -5.32
C SER A 318 -14.60 24.27 -5.73
N GLU A 319 -14.25 23.99 -6.99
CA GLU A 319 -14.14 22.62 -7.48
C GLU A 319 -12.96 21.88 -6.82
N PHE A 320 -11.83 22.54 -6.64
CA PHE A 320 -10.68 22.01 -5.93
C PHE A 320 -11.05 21.60 -4.51
N LEU A 321 -11.75 22.48 -3.78
CA LEU A 321 -12.20 22.20 -2.41
C LEU A 321 -13.13 20.98 -2.38
N ARG A 322 -14.09 20.90 -3.32
CA ARG A 322 -15.00 19.75 -3.41
C ARG A 322 -14.25 18.46 -3.71
N THR A 323 -13.34 18.46 -4.68
CA THR A 323 -12.54 17.29 -5.05
C THR A 323 -11.69 16.81 -3.88
N LEU A 324 -11.03 17.74 -3.17
CA LEU A 324 -10.23 17.43 -2.00
C LEU A 324 -11.08 16.79 -0.88
N ILE A 325 -12.22 17.39 -0.54
CA ILE A 325 -13.11 16.90 0.51
C ILE A 325 -13.68 15.53 0.13
N LEU A 326 -14.17 15.37 -1.09
CA LEU A 326 -14.77 14.12 -1.54
C LEU A 326 -13.74 12.99 -1.59
N SER A 327 -12.51 13.26 -2.04
CA SER A 327 -11.43 12.28 -1.99
C SER A 327 -11.10 11.84 -0.56
N LEU A 328 -11.10 12.77 0.40
CA LEU A 328 -10.83 12.46 1.80
C LEU A 328 -11.91 11.54 2.41
N VAL A 329 -13.19 11.88 2.23
CA VAL A 329 -14.31 11.12 2.79
C VAL A 329 -14.57 9.80 2.06
N ALA A 330 -14.16 9.67 0.79
CA ALA A 330 -14.27 8.42 0.06
C ALA A 330 -13.32 7.33 0.58
N MET A 331 -12.21 7.72 1.21
CA MET A 331 -11.13 6.82 1.62
C MET A 331 -11.07 6.58 3.13
N THR A 332 -11.58 7.50 3.94
CA THR A 332 -11.33 7.53 5.39
C THR A 332 -12.61 7.29 6.17
N HIS A 333 -12.56 6.52 7.26
CA HIS A 333 -13.70 6.31 8.15
C HIS A 333 -14.02 7.59 8.97
N PRO A 334 -15.31 7.93 9.23
CA PRO A 334 -15.69 9.14 9.98
C PRO A 334 -15.12 9.20 11.40
N ASP A 335 -14.88 8.06 12.06
CA ASP A 335 -14.20 8.02 13.37
C ASP A 335 -12.76 8.57 13.35
N GLN A 336 -12.17 8.83 12.18
CA GLN A 336 -10.82 9.40 12.06
C GLN A 336 -10.81 10.83 11.53
N VAL A 337 -11.88 11.26 10.86
CA VAL A 337 -11.97 12.60 10.25
C VAL A 337 -13.38 13.14 10.33
N ASN A 338 -13.49 14.33 10.92
CA ASN A 338 -14.69 15.16 10.87
C ASN A 338 -14.41 16.45 10.10
N LEU A 339 -15.45 16.99 9.45
CA LEU A 339 -15.37 18.20 8.64
C LEU A 339 -16.20 19.34 9.25
N LEU A 340 -15.64 20.55 9.24
CA LEU A 340 -16.37 21.79 9.41
C LEU A 340 -16.15 22.65 8.17
N LEU A 341 -17.20 22.86 7.39
CA LEU A 341 -17.13 23.52 6.09
C LEU A 341 -17.84 24.86 6.16
N THR A 342 -17.15 25.94 5.82
CA THR A 342 -17.70 27.29 5.97
C THR A 342 -17.53 28.11 4.70
N ASP A 343 -18.57 28.81 4.26
CA ASP A 343 -18.58 29.68 3.08
C ASP A 343 -19.13 31.06 3.47
N PHE A 344 -18.29 32.10 3.38
CA PHE A 344 -18.69 33.44 3.85
C PHE A 344 -19.71 34.12 2.94
N LYS A 345 -19.61 33.95 1.61
CA LYS A 345 -20.42 34.70 0.63
C LYS A 345 -21.72 33.99 0.22
N GLY A 346 -22.07 32.88 0.85
CA GLY A 346 -23.28 32.12 0.47
C GLY A 346 -23.12 31.31 -0.81
N GLY A 347 -21.88 30.89 -1.12
CA GLY A 347 -21.61 30.06 -2.28
C GLY A 347 -22.21 28.65 -2.17
N SER A 348 -22.21 27.96 -3.30
CA SER A 348 -22.66 26.56 -3.41
C SER A 348 -21.51 25.57 -3.22
N THR A 349 -20.33 26.02 -2.75
CA THR A 349 -19.10 25.21 -2.70
C THR A 349 -19.33 23.88 -1.98
N PHE A 350 -20.03 23.88 -0.85
CA PHE A 350 -20.23 22.68 -0.02
C PHE A 350 -21.64 22.10 -0.07
N LEU A 351 -22.48 22.51 -1.03
CA LEU A 351 -23.85 22.04 -1.15
C LEU A 351 -23.91 20.52 -1.30
N GLY A 352 -24.71 19.85 -0.48
CA GLY A 352 -24.88 18.39 -0.45
C GLY A 352 -23.93 17.67 0.51
N MET A 353 -22.88 18.34 1.00
CA MET A 353 -21.91 17.74 1.92
C MET A 353 -22.43 17.65 3.36
N GLU A 354 -23.53 18.34 3.69
CA GLU A 354 -24.21 18.22 4.98
C GLU A 354 -24.77 16.81 5.23
N LYS A 355 -24.90 16.00 4.18
CA LYS A 355 -25.39 14.60 4.25
C LYS A 355 -24.28 13.60 4.54
N LEU A 356 -23.01 14.00 4.46
CA LEU A 356 -21.89 13.11 4.70
C LEU A 356 -21.76 12.83 6.21
N PRO A 357 -21.50 11.57 6.62
CA PRO A 357 -21.35 11.24 8.03
C PRO A 357 -20.12 11.87 8.68
N HIS A 358 -19.14 12.29 7.88
CA HIS A 358 -17.96 13.04 8.32
C HIS A 358 -18.28 14.50 8.66
N THR A 359 -19.35 15.07 8.10
CA THR A 359 -19.60 16.51 8.20
C THR A 359 -20.30 16.85 9.50
N ALA A 360 -19.60 17.57 10.37
CA ALA A 360 -20.17 18.06 11.63
C ALA A 360 -21.12 19.25 11.38
N ALA A 361 -20.73 20.18 10.51
CA ALA A 361 -21.58 21.28 10.07
C ALA A 361 -21.11 21.85 8.73
N VAL A 362 -22.08 22.37 7.97
CA VAL A 362 -21.86 23.27 6.82
C VAL A 362 -22.47 24.62 7.19
N ILE A 363 -21.67 25.68 7.20
CA ILE A 363 -22.10 27.04 7.54
C ILE A 363 -21.94 27.89 6.29
N THR A 364 -23.02 28.42 5.75
CA THR A 364 -23.02 29.23 4.52
C THR A 364 -23.71 30.57 4.76
N ASN A 365 -23.57 31.49 3.82
CA ASN A 365 -24.17 32.83 3.81
C ASN A 365 -23.88 33.66 5.07
N MET A 366 -22.67 33.49 5.63
CA MET A 366 -22.29 34.15 6.88
C MET A 366 -22.20 35.68 6.77
N ALA A 367 -22.06 36.23 5.56
CA ALA A 367 -22.02 37.68 5.33
C ALA A 367 -23.31 38.39 5.78
N GLU A 368 -24.46 37.71 5.73
CA GLU A 368 -25.76 38.27 6.12
C GLU A 368 -26.14 37.95 7.57
N GLU A 369 -25.44 37.00 8.20
CA GLU A 369 -25.79 36.43 9.52
C GLU A 369 -24.61 36.53 10.51
N ALA A 370 -24.32 37.74 11.00
CA ALA A 370 -23.22 37.98 11.94
C ALA A 370 -23.28 37.12 13.22
N GLU A 371 -24.50 36.76 13.67
CA GLU A 371 -24.68 35.86 14.82
C GLU A 371 -24.12 34.46 14.56
N LEU A 372 -24.27 33.92 13.33
CA LEU A 372 -23.68 32.63 12.96
C LEU A 372 -22.15 32.68 13.01
N VAL A 373 -21.55 33.80 12.57
CA VAL A 373 -20.10 34.00 12.64
C VAL A 373 -19.64 33.98 14.09
N SER A 374 -20.25 34.78 14.96
CA SER A 374 -19.91 34.81 16.39
C SER A 374 -20.03 33.42 17.04
N ARG A 375 -21.15 32.72 16.79
CA ARG A 375 -21.39 31.36 17.28
C ARG A 375 -20.37 30.35 16.77
N MET A 376 -19.97 30.45 15.50
CA MET A 376 -18.91 29.61 14.94
C MET A 376 -17.59 29.80 15.68
N GLY A 377 -17.23 31.05 16.00
CA GLY A 377 -16.03 31.37 16.76
C GLY A 377 -16.05 30.77 18.17
N GLU A 378 -17.18 30.85 18.86
CA GLU A 378 -17.39 30.24 20.18
C GLU A 378 -17.32 28.71 20.12
N VAL A 379 -17.96 28.07 19.14
CA VAL A 379 -17.96 26.62 18.96
C VAL A 379 -16.55 26.10 18.69
N LEU A 380 -15.78 26.76 17.80
CA LEU A 380 -14.40 26.38 17.51
C LEU A 380 -13.50 26.55 18.74
N THR A 381 -13.67 27.66 19.48
CA THR A 381 -12.94 27.89 20.73
C THR A 381 -13.25 26.81 21.76
N GLY A 382 -14.54 26.51 21.98
CA GLY A 382 -14.98 25.47 22.89
C GLY A 382 -14.50 24.07 22.50
N GLU A 383 -14.41 23.77 21.20
CA GLU A 383 -13.89 22.49 20.71
C GLU A 383 -12.38 22.33 20.98
N LEU A 384 -11.59 23.40 20.84
CA LEU A 384 -10.18 23.38 21.24
C LEU A 384 -10.04 23.10 22.75
N ASP A 385 -10.83 23.78 23.58
CA ASP A 385 -10.81 23.61 25.04
C ASP A 385 -11.28 22.19 25.44
N ARG A 386 -12.32 21.68 24.77
CA ARG A 386 -12.83 20.32 24.98
C ARG A 386 -11.77 19.26 24.66
N ARG A 387 -11.06 19.41 23.54
CA ARG A 387 -9.97 18.49 23.17
C ARG A 387 -8.82 18.53 24.17
N GLN A 388 -8.43 19.71 24.65
CA GLN A 388 -7.43 19.83 25.72
C GLN A 388 -7.88 19.12 27.01
N SER A 389 -9.15 19.26 27.39
CA SER A 389 -9.73 18.56 28.54
C SER A 389 -9.69 17.03 28.34
N ILE A 390 -10.03 16.53 27.15
CA ILE A 390 -9.97 15.10 26.82
C ILE A 390 -8.54 14.58 27.01
N LEU A 391 -7.53 15.26 26.47
CA LEU A 391 -6.13 14.83 26.58
C LEU A 391 -5.66 14.80 28.04
N ARG A 392 -6.12 15.75 28.86
CA ARG A 392 -5.85 15.77 30.31
C ARG A 392 -6.50 14.59 31.02
N GLN A 393 -7.78 14.34 30.78
CA GLN A 393 -8.53 13.23 31.40
C GLN A 393 -7.99 11.86 30.96
N ALA A 394 -7.65 11.72 29.68
CA ALA A 394 -7.06 10.51 29.13
C ALA A 394 -5.68 10.22 29.75
N GLY A 395 -4.85 11.25 29.93
CA GLY A 395 -3.56 11.12 30.62
C GLY A 395 -3.71 10.54 32.03
N ILE A 396 -4.70 11.03 32.80
CA ILE A 396 -5.04 10.49 34.12
C ILE A 396 -5.51 9.02 34.00
N LYS A 397 -6.41 8.72 33.05
CA LYS A 397 -6.98 7.38 32.87
C LYS A 397 -5.92 6.32 32.52
N VAL A 398 -4.91 6.69 31.73
CA VAL A 398 -3.83 5.77 31.32
C VAL A 398 -2.59 5.80 32.22
N GLY A 399 -2.64 6.54 33.33
CA GLY A 399 -1.54 6.62 34.29
C GLY A 399 -0.30 7.36 33.78
N ALA A 400 -0.45 8.28 32.82
CA ALA A 400 0.63 9.14 32.38
C ALA A 400 0.98 10.17 33.47
N SER A 401 2.23 10.67 33.49
CA SER A 401 2.70 11.66 34.47
C SER A 401 2.02 13.04 34.39
N GLY A 402 1.08 13.23 33.45
CA GLY A 402 0.36 14.48 33.22
C GLY A 402 -0.64 14.37 32.07
N ALA A 403 -1.08 15.52 31.56
CA ALA A 403 -1.89 15.55 30.34
C ALA A 403 -1.09 15.01 29.15
N LEU A 404 -1.74 14.24 28.28
CA LEU A 404 -1.11 13.77 27.04
C LEU A 404 -0.71 14.97 26.17
N SER A 405 0.44 14.89 25.51
CA SER A 405 1.02 15.99 24.75
C SER A 405 0.23 16.35 23.48
N GLY A 406 -0.64 15.45 23.02
CA GLY A 406 -1.46 15.63 21.84
C GLY A 406 -2.23 14.37 21.45
N VAL A 407 -3.05 14.48 20.40
CA VAL A 407 -3.88 13.37 19.92
C VAL A 407 -3.04 12.22 19.36
N ALA A 408 -1.84 12.48 18.83
CA ALA A 408 -0.93 11.41 18.41
C ALA A 408 -0.50 10.51 19.59
N GLU A 409 -0.29 11.08 20.79
CA GLU A 409 -0.02 10.26 21.98
C GLU A 409 -1.27 9.55 22.47
N TYR A 410 -2.43 10.21 22.42
CA TYR A 410 -3.73 9.63 22.73
C TYR A 410 -4.02 8.38 21.89
N GLU A 411 -3.85 8.46 20.57
CA GLU A 411 -4.08 7.33 19.67
C GLU A 411 -3.08 6.19 19.91
N LYS A 412 -1.82 6.48 20.27
CA LYS A 412 -0.86 5.43 20.68
C LYS A 412 -1.34 4.61 21.88
N TYR A 413 -1.98 5.24 22.87
CA TYR A 413 -2.56 4.49 24.00
C TYR A 413 -3.78 3.69 23.54
N ARG A 414 -4.66 4.28 22.73
CA ARG A 414 -5.85 3.62 22.19
C ARG A 414 -5.50 2.39 21.34
N GLU A 415 -4.50 2.49 20.46
CA GLU A 415 -3.99 1.39 19.63
C GLU A 415 -3.35 0.26 20.45
N ARG A 416 -2.85 0.57 21.65
CA ARG A 416 -2.35 -0.43 22.63
C ARG A 416 -3.48 -1.06 23.47
N GLY A 417 -4.74 -0.72 23.18
CA GLY A 417 -5.91 -1.30 23.83
C GLY A 417 -6.43 -0.49 25.03
N ALA A 418 -5.98 0.75 25.24
CA ALA A 418 -6.61 1.60 26.24
C ALA A 418 -8.06 1.89 25.84
N ASP A 419 -8.98 1.79 26.79
CA ASP A 419 -10.39 2.12 26.62
C ASP A 419 -10.56 3.64 26.49
N LEU A 420 -10.32 4.16 25.29
CA LEU A 420 -10.42 5.58 24.94
C LEU A 420 -11.28 5.70 23.68
N PRO A 421 -12.29 6.61 23.66
CA PRO A 421 -13.11 6.81 22.46
C PRO A 421 -12.26 7.37 21.31
N PRO A 422 -12.60 7.12 20.03
CA PRO A 422 -11.92 7.75 18.90
C PRO A 422 -11.94 9.28 19.01
N LEU A 423 -10.82 9.93 18.69
CA LEU A 423 -10.74 11.39 18.64
C LEU A 423 -10.35 11.84 17.22
N PRO A 424 -11.33 11.97 16.30
CA PRO A 424 -11.07 12.24 14.88
C PRO A 424 -10.34 13.58 14.67
N THR A 425 -9.52 13.65 13.63
CA THR A 425 -9.01 14.93 13.13
C THR A 425 -10.18 15.79 12.67
N LEU A 426 -10.26 17.02 13.19
CA LEU A 426 -11.24 18.00 12.70
C LEU A 426 -10.58 18.83 11.60
N PHE A 427 -11.06 18.69 10.36
CA PHE A 427 -10.59 19.49 9.24
C PHE A 427 -11.56 20.64 8.97
N VAL A 428 -11.10 21.86 9.28
CA VAL A 428 -11.86 23.10 9.13
C VAL A 428 -11.48 23.75 7.81
N VAL A 429 -12.45 23.94 6.92
CA VAL A 429 -12.27 24.58 5.62
C VAL A 429 -13.03 25.89 5.61
N VAL A 430 -12.32 27.00 5.50
CA VAL A 430 -12.89 28.35 5.49
C VAL A 430 -12.77 28.95 4.11
N ASP A 431 -13.86 28.96 3.36
CA ASP A 431 -13.93 29.61 2.06
C ASP A 431 -14.28 31.10 2.18
N GLU A 432 -13.56 31.92 1.42
CA GLU A 432 -13.58 33.39 1.49
C GLU A 432 -13.17 33.95 2.86
N PHE A 433 -12.11 33.40 3.46
CA PHE A 433 -11.64 33.84 4.79
C PHE A 433 -11.25 35.33 4.84
N ALA A 434 -10.78 35.90 3.72
CA ALA A 434 -10.34 37.29 3.68
C ALA A 434 -11.51 38.26 3.89
N GLU A 435 -12.67 37.95 3.32
CA GLU A 435 -13.92 38.71 3.48
C GLU A 435 -14.49 38.55 4.89
N LEU A 436 -14.35 37.35 5.47
CA LEU A 436 -14.65 37.10 6.87
C LEU A 436 -13.81 38.02 7.77
N LEU A 437 -12.50 38.16 7.52
CA LEU A 437 -11.63 39.05 8.29
C LEU A 437 -11.91 40.53 8.06
N GLN A 438 -12.40 40.92 6.88
CA GLN A 438 -12.85 42.30 6.63
C GLN A 438 -14.03 42.68 7.53
N SER A 439 -14.99 41.76 7.67
CA SER A 439 -16.21 42.00 8.44
C SER A 439 -16.04 41.72 9.93
N HIS A 440 -15.19 40.73 10.28
CA HIS A 440 -14.95 40.26 11.65
C HIS A 440 -13.43 40.13 11.90
N PRO A 441 -12.70 41.24 12.10
CA PRO A 441 -11.25 41.25 12.25
C PRO A 441 -10.70 40.42 13.42
N ASP A 442 -11.50 40.24 14.47
CA ASP A 442 -11.20 39.47 15.68
C ASP A 442 -10.94 37.98 15.42
N PHE A 443 -11.47 37.43 14.32
CA PHE A 443 -11.22 36.05 13.90
C PHE A 443 -9.75 35.72 13.64
N ILE A 444 -8.91 36.73 13.36
CA ILE A 444 -7.47 36.52 13.21
C ILE A 444 -6.86 35.88 14.47
N GLY A 445 -7.36 36.22 15.65
CA GLY A 445 -6.89 35.66 16.92
C GLY A 445 -7.27 34.18 17.08
N LEU A 446 -8.47 33.80 16.60
CA LEU A 446 -8.91 32.41 16.60
C LEU A 446 -8.10 31.57 15.60
N PHE A 447 -7.87 32.06 14.39
CA PHE A 447 -7.03 31.36 13.41
C PHE A 447 -5.59 31.22 13.91
N ASP A 448 -5.00 32.25 14.52
CA ASP A 448 -3.68 32.15 15.15
C ASP A 448 -3.65 31.08 16.26
N ARG A 449 -4.68 31.07 17.11
CA ARG A 449 -4.82 30.05 18.16
C ARG A 449 -4.88 28.64 17.55
N ILE A 450 -5.72 28.41 16.55
CA ILE A 450 -5.82 27.12 15.84
C ILE A 450 -4.47 26.74 15.23
N CYS A 451 -3.80 27.65 14.53
CA CYS A 451 -2.49 27.39 13.94
C CYS A 451 -1.41 26.99 14.98
N ARG A 452 -1.50 27.52 16.20
CA ARG A 452 -0.53 27.25 17.27
C ARG A 452 -0.80 25.97 18.04
N VAL A 453 -2.05 25.69 18.41
CA VAL A 453 -2.41 24.53 19.26
C VAL A 453 -3.06 23.40 18.48
N GLY A 454 -3.66 23.70 17.32
CA GLY A 454 -4.45 22.78 16.50
C GLY A 454 -3.66 21.58 16.02
N ARG A 455 -2.35 21.73 15.79
CA ARG A 455 -1.40 20.63 15.58
C ARG A 455 -1.57 19.51 16.62
N SER A 456 -1.30 19.82 17.89
CA SER A 456 -1.41 18.85 18.99
C SER A 456 -2.83 18.33 19.20
N LEU A 457 -3.85 19.11 18.85
CA LEU A 457 -5.26 18.77 19.02
C LEU A 457 -5.88 18.09 17.78
N ARG A 458 -5.12 17.92 16.70
CA ARG A 458 -5.61 17.51 15.37
C ARG A 458 -6.82 18.31 14.90
N VAL A 459 -6.72 19.62 15.01
CA VAL A 459 -7.64 20.58 14.39
C VAL A 459 -6.87 21.24 13.26
N HIS A 460 -7.15 20.82 12.03
CA HIS A 460 -6.44 21.21 10.81
C HIS A 460 -7.23 22.32 10.10
N LEU A 461 -6.54 23.24 9.44
CA LEU A 461 -7.17 24.46 8.90
C LEU A 461 -6.77 24.70 7.44
N LEU A 462 -7.76 24.82 6.55
CA LEU A 462 -7.56 25.27 5.18
C LEU A 462 -8.27 26.60 4.96
N LEU A 463 -7.50 27.67 4.78
CA LEU A 463 -8.01 29.02 4.50
C LEU A 463 -8.03 29.25 3.00
N ALA A 464 -9.21 29.44 2.41
CA ALA A 464 -9.39 29.67 0.99
C ALA A 464 -9.91 31.09 0.70
N THR A 465 -9.41 31.74 -0.36
CA THR A 465 -9.86 33.09 -0.73
C THR A 465 -9.72 33.36 -2.23
N GLN A 466 -10.51 34.31 -2.75
CA GLN A 466 -10.32 34.86 -4.09
C GLN A 466 -9.21 35.90 -4.18
N SER A 467 -8.99 36.65 -3.09
CA SER A 467 -7.97 37.70 -3.00
C SER A 467 -7.42 37.81 -1.57
N LEU A 468 -6.19 38.31 -1.43
CA LEU A 468 -5.57 38.55 -0.11
C LEU A 468 -5.97 39.91 0.51
N GLN A 469 -6.97 40.59 -0.05
CA GLN A 469 -7.48 41.84 0.53
C GLN A 469 -8.33 41.54 1.77
N THR A 470 -7.82 41.93 2.94
CA THR A 470 -8.40 41.63 4.26
C THR A 470 -8.83 42.89 5.02
N GLY A 471 -9.05 44.01 4.33
CA GLY A 471 -9.53 45.25 4.98
C GLY A 471 -8.53 45.87 5.97
N GLY A 472 -7.24 45.58 5.81
CA GLY A 472 -6.17 46.06 6.69
C GLY A 472 -5.73 45.08 7.79
N VAL A 473 -6.41 43.93 7.93
CA VAL A 473 -6.01 42.88 8.87
C VAL A 473 -4.77 42.16 8.35
N ARG A 474 -3.65 42.24 9.07
CA ARG A 474 -2.41 41.56 8.69
C ARG A 474 -2.49 40.06 8.95
N ILE A 475 -2.29 39.27 7.90
CA ILE A 475 -2.27 37.79 7.96
C ILE A 475 -0.87 37.23 8.24
N ASP A 476 0.15 38.07 8.31
CA ASP A 476 1.56 37.73 8.53
C ASP A 476 1.78 36.81 9.76
N LYS A 477 0.90 36.91 10.77
CA LYS A 477 0.97 36.07 11.98
C LYS A 477 0.59 34.60 11.71
N LEU A 478 -0.24 34.35 10.70
CA LEU A 478 -0.66 33.00 10.33
C LEU A 478 0.38 32.31 9.45
N GLU A 479 1.07 33.07 8.59
CA GLU A 479 1.96 32.54 7.55
C GLU A 479 2.99 31.50 8.04
N PRO A 480 3.66 31.65 9.20
CA PRO A 480 4.64 30.67 9.66
C PRO A 480 4.04 29.27 9.90
N ASN A 481 2.74 29.19 10.17
CA ASN A 481 2.05 27.94 10.49
C ASN A 481 1.27 27.37 9.29
N LEU A 482 1.11 28.13 8.20
CA LEU A 482 0.48 27.69 6.95
C LEU A 482 1.54 27.02 6.07
N THR A 483 1.75 25.72 6.29
CA THR A 483 2.88 24.96 5.74
C THR A 483 2.71 24.58 4.29
N TYR A 484 1.48 24.27 3.85
CA TYR A 484 1.19 24.04 2.44
C TYR A 484 0.39 25.22 1.86
N ARG A 485 0.74 25.62 0.65
CA ARG A 485 0.18 26.79 -0.03
C ARG A 485 -0.17 26.45 -1.46
N ILE A 486 -1.39 26.79 -1.85
CA ILE A 486 -1.98 26.42 -3.13
C ILE A 486 -2.39 27.70 -3.84
N ALA A 487 -1.88 27.91 -5.05
CA ALA A 487 -2.29 29.03 -5.89
C ALA A 487 -2.83 28.51 -7.22
N LEU A 488 -4.14 28.66 -7.41
CA LEU A 488 -4.76 28.64 -8.74
C LEU A 488 -4.55 30.01 -9.40
N ARG A 489 -5.23 30.28 -10.52
CA ARG A 489 -5.13 31.59 -11.19
C ARG A 489 -5.38 32.76 -10.22
N THR A 490 -4.37 33.62 -10.05
CA THR A 490 -4.41 34.83 -9.21
C THR A 490 -4.60 36.10 -10.04
N THR A 491 -5.04 37.22 -9.44
CA THR A 491 -5.21 38.49 -10.17
C THR A 491 -3.90 39.21 -10.45
N SER A 492 -2.88 39.02 -9.60
CA SER A 492 -1.65 39.80 -9.65
C SER A 492 -0.41 39.00 -9.25
N SER A 493 0.76 39.43 -9.72
CA SER A 493 2.03 38.77 -9.40
C SER A 493 2.40 38.92 -7.93
N HIS A 494 1.87 39.94 -7.27
CA HIS A 494 2.04 40.15 -5.84
C HIS A 494 1.33 39.06 -5.04
N GLU A 495 0.06 38.77 -5.33
CA GLU A 495 -0.70 37.70 -4.67
C GLU A 495 -0.06 36.33 -4.88
N SER A 496 0.35 36.03 -6.12
CA SER A 496 1.04 34.78 -6.45
C SER A 496 2.34 34.62 -5.63
N LYS A 497 3.17 35.66 -5.56
CA LYS A 497 4.40 35.63 -4.75
C LYS A 497 4.14 35.53 -3.26
N ALA A 498 3.10 36.19 -2.74
CA ALA A 498 2.73 36.10 -1.34
C ALA A 498 2.34 34.67 -0.94
N VAL A 499 1.67 33.92 -1.83
CA VAL A 499 1.23 32.55 -1.54
C VAL A 499 2.28 31.49 -1.91
N ILE A 500 2.85 31.51 -3.11
CA ILE A 500 3.77 30.44 -3.56
C ILE A 500 5.23 30.89 -3.69
N GLY A 501 5.55 32.16 -3.43
CA GLY A 501 6.91 32.70 -3.54
C GLY A 501 7.35 33.04 -4.97
N THR A 502 6.59 32.63 -5.98
CA THR A 502 6.85 32.88 -7.41
C THR A 502 5.66 33.61 -8.04
N PRO A 503 5.82 34.32 -9.17
CA PRO A 503 4.70 34.97 -9.85
C PRO A 503 3.88 34.01 -10.73
N GLU A 504 4.22 32.71 -10.77
CA GLU A 504 3.82 31.80 -11.85
C GLU A 504 2.30 31.60 -11.97
N ALA A 505 1.56 31.65 -10.86
CA ALA A 505 0.11 31.45 -10.86
C ALA A 505 -0.68 32.51 -11.62
N VAL A 506 -0.11 33.70 -11.89
CA VAL A 506 -0.76 34.75 -12.72
C VAL A 506 -0.84 34.34 -14.18
N TYR A 507 0.09 33.52 -14.65
CA TYR A 507 0.15 33.12 -16.06
C TYR A 507 -0.80 31.97 -16.39
N ILE A 508 -1.53 31.44 -15.40
CA ILE A 508 -2.60 30.46 -15.62
C ILE A 508 -3.75 31.17 -16.35
N THR A 509 -4.14 30.65 -17.50
CA THR A 509 -5.13 31.30 -18.36
C THR A 509 -6.58 31.02 -17.92
N ASN A 510 -7.53 31.74 -18.51
CA ASN A 510 -8.97 31.51 -18.27
C ASN A 510 -9.47 30.14 -18.74
N LYS A 511 -8.73 29.48 -19.63
CA LYS A 511 -9.08 28.15 -20.16
C LYS A 511 -8.57 27.01 -19.28
N GLU A 512 -7.67 27.29 -18.34
CA GLU A 512 -7.02 26.32 -17.46
C GLU A 512 -7.68 26.30 -16.07
N SER A 513 -9.01 26.14 -16.01
CA SER A 513 -9.71 25.98 -14.73
C SER A 513 -9.25 24.69 -14.04
N GLY A 514 -8.98 24.77 -12.73
CA GLY A 514 -8.48 23.65 -11.93
C GLY A 514 -6.96 23.44 -12.01
N VAL A 515 -6.24 24.23 -12.82
CA VAL A 515 -4.78 24.27 -12.84
C VAL A 515 -4.26 25.19 -11.74
N GLY A 516 -3.19 24.77 -11.07
CA GLY A 516 -2.57 25.52 -10.00
C GLY A 516 -1.15 25.07 -9.68
N PHE A 517 -0.60 25.67 -8.63
CA PHE A 517 0.68 25.32 -8.05
C PHE A 517 0.49 24.95 -6.59
N LEU A 518 1.10 23.84 -6.16
CA LEU A 518 1.19 23.43 -4.76
C LEU A 518 2.62 23.63 -4.29
N ARG A 519 2.79 24.38 -3.20
CA ARG A 519 4.05 24.53 -2.49
C ARG A 519 3.92 23.96 -1.09
N VAL A 520 4.85 23.10 -0.69
CA VAL A 520 4.89 22.52 0.66
C VAL A 520 6.17 22.93 1.35
N GLY A 521 6.06 23.53 2.53
CA GLY A 521 7.18 24.07 3.29
C GLY A 521 7.98 25.08 2.46
N MET A 522 9.28 24.79 2.30
CA MET A 522 10.22 25.62 1.54
C MET A 522 10.55 25.08 0.16
N GLU A 523 9.90 23.98 -0.27
CA GLU A 523 10.13 23.37 -1.58
C GLU A 523 9.65 24.27 -2.73
N ASP A 524 10.09 23.95 -3.95
CA ASP A 524 9.65 24.64 -5.15
C ASP A 524 8.18 24.30 -5.47
N PRO A 525 7.38 25.26 -5.94
CA PRO A 525 5.99 24.99 -6.32
C PRO A 525 5.88 23.98 -7.46
N VAL A 526 4.99 23.00 -7.30
CA VAL A 526 4.70 21.98 -8.30
C VAL A 526 3.40 22.30 -9.02
N LYS A 527 3.45 22.42 -10.36
CA LYS A 527 2.28 22.71 -11.19
C LYS A 527 1.40 21.47 -11.36
N PHE A 528 0.11 21.60 -11.08
CA PHE A 528 -0.87 20.52 -11.15
C PHE A 528 -2.13 20.90 -11.93
N SER A 529 -2.93 19.89 -12.27
CA SER A 529 -4.33 20.01 -12.69
C SER A 529 -5.21 19.16 -11.80
N THR A 530 -6.32 19.72 -11.33
CA THR A 530 -7.29 19.07 -10.44
C THR A 530 -8.35 18.33 -11.23
N PHE A 531 -8.95 17.29 -10.64
CA PHE A 531 -10.13 16.69 -11.26
C PHE A 531 -11.36 17.56 -11.12
N TYR A 532 -12.15 17.53 -12.19
CA TYR A 532 -13.49 18.05 -12.24
C TYR A 532 -14.48 16.93 -11.87
N ILE A 533 -15.34 17.18 -10.89
CA ILE A 533 -16.29 16.22 -10.32
C ILE A 533 -17.75 16.63 -10.48
N SER A 534 -18.00 17.90 -10.84
CA SER A 534 -19.33 18.44 -11.09
C SER A 534 -19.86 18.10 -12.49
N GLY A 535 -19.17 17.23 -13.24
CA GLY A 535 -19.61 16.75 -14.55
C GLY A 535 -20.66 15.66 -14.44
N PRO A 536 -21.51 15.47 -15.46
CA PRO A 536 -22.40 14.31 -15.50
C PRO A 536 -21.53 13.04 -15.51
N TYR A 537 -21.78 12.14 -14.56
CA TYR A 537 -21.20 10.82 -14.63
C TYR A 537 -21.86 10.07 -15.79
N VAL A 538 -21.06 9.70 -16.77
CA VAL A 538 -21.48 8.77 -17.82
C VAL A 538 -20.87 7.43 -17.41
N PRO A 539 -21.67 6.48 -16.89
CA PRO A 539 -21.14 5.15 -16.62
C PRO A 539 -20.53 4.63 -17.92
N PRO A 540 -19.30 4.07 -17.88
CA PRO A 540 -18.72 3.46 -19.06
C PRO A 540 -19.75 2.47 -19.63
N ALA A 541 -20.06 2.59 -20.93
CA ALA A 541 -21.13 1.82 -21.56
C ALA A 541 -21.00 0.33 -21.21
N GLY A 542 -21.88 -0.14 -20.34
CA GLY A 542 -21.76 -1.44 -19.72
C GLY A 542 -23.08 -1.86 -19.08
N VAL A 543 -23.83 -2.70 -19.81
CA VAL A 543 -24.82 -3.66 -19.30
C VAL A 543 -25.73 -3.11 -18.20
N ASP A 544 -26.81 -2.45 -18.62
CA ASP A 544 -27.81 -1.86 -17.72
C ASP A 544 -28.47 -2.90 -16.80
N ALA A 545 -28.44 -2.62 -15.50
CA ALA A 545 -29.26 -3.24 -14.46
C ALA A 545 -30.42 -2.30 -14.07
N ASN A 546 -31.60 -2.59 -14.62
CA ASN A 546 -32.96 -2.27 -14.16
C ASN A 546 -33.33 -0.81 -13.83
N GLY A 547 -34.06 -0.19 -14.78
CA GLY A 547 -35.13 0.79 -14.49
C GLY A 547 -36.47 0.26 -15.03
N ASP A 548 -37.51 0.29 -14.19
CA ASP A 548 -38.88 -0.19 -14.42
C ASP A 548 -39.52 0.31 -15.72
N GLY A 549 -40.23 -0.59 -16.42
CA GLY A 549 -40.88 -0.29 -17.70
C GLY A 549 -42.33 0.16 -17.54
N SER A 550 -42.59 1.45 -17.73
CA SER A 550 -43.82 1.93 -18.38
C SER A 550 -43.38 2.97 -19.41
N LYS A 551 -43.08 2.55 -20.64
CA LYS A 551 -41.84 2.89 -21.39
C LYS A 551 -40.81 1.78 -21.16
N ALA A 552 -40.97 0.75 -21.97
CA ALA A 552 -40.20 -0.48 -21.97
C ALA A 552 -39.32 -0.49 -23.23
N GLY A 553 -38.00 -0.43 -23.04
CA GLY A 553 -37.01 -0.68 -24.08
C GLY A 553 -36.79 -2.18 -24.31
N PRO A 554 -36.11 -2.57 -25.41
CA PRO A 554 -36.03 -3.94 -25.88
C PRO A 554 -35.39 -4.85 -24.82
N GLN A 555 -36.06 -5.94 -24.48
CA GLN A 555 -35.53 -6.97 -23.58
C GLN A 555 -34.26 -7.58 -24.17
N ILE A 556 -33.11 -7.26 -23.59
CA ILE A 556 -31.89 -8.04 -23.73
C ILE A 556 -32.00 -9.21 -22.74
N PRO A 557 -31.75 -10.48 -23.14
CA PRO A 557 -31.87 -11.61 -22.24
C PRO A 557 -30.90 -11.48 -21.06
N LYS A 558 -31.42 -11.58 -19.82
CA LYS A 558 -30.59 -11.75 -18.62
C LYS A 558 -29.74 -13.01 -18.81
N GLN A 559 -28.47 -12.88 -19.16
CA GLN A 559 -27.54 -13.99 -19.02
C GLN A 559 -27.44 -14.31 -17.53
N ALA A 560 -27.81 -15.52 -17.17
CA ALA A 560 -27.70 -16.01 -15.80
C ALA A 560 -26.24 -15.89 -15.33
N LEU A 561 -26.01 -15.18 -14.24
CA LEU A 561 -24.72 -15.16 -13.55
C LEU A 561 -24.37 -16.61 -13.17
N ARG A 562 -23.37 -17.18 -13.85
CA ARG A 562 -22.88 -18.53 -13.59
C ARG A 562 -21.71 -18.46 -12.63
N ILE A 563 -21.97 -18.77 -11.37
CA ILE A 563 -20.92 -18.98 -10.37
C ILE A 563 -20.17 -20.25 -10.75
N ARG A 564 -18.84 -20.15 -10.93
CA ARG A 564 -17.97 -21.29 -11.21
C ARG A 564 -16.94 -21.46 -10.09
N PRO A 565 -16.57 -22.69 -9.76
CA PRO A 565 -15.45 -22.93 -8.87
C PRO A 565 -14.16 -22.39 -9.52
N PHE A 566 -13.32 -21.72 -8.72
CA PHE A 566 -11.99 -21.31 -9.16
C PHE A 566 -11.06 -22.53 -9.17
N THR A 567 -10.58 -22.89 -10.36
CA THR A 567 -9.77 -24.10 -10.61
C THR A 567 -8.30 -23.76 -10.88
N ALA A 568 -7.41 -24.69 -10.52
CA ALA A 568 -6.01 -24.71 -10.93
C ALA A 568 -5.88 -24.87 -12.45
N ALA A 569 -6.75 -25.65 -13.08
CA ALA A 569 -6.81 -25.76 -14.53
C ALA A 569 -7.36 -24.47 -15.18
N PRO A 570 -6.93 -24.13 -16.42
CA PRO A 570 -7.45 -22.98 -17.16
C PRO A 570 -8.97 -23.06 -17.40
N ILE A 571 -9.66 -21.94 -17.24
CA ILE A 571 -11.10 -21.81 -17.48
C ILE A 571 -11.32 -21.19 -18.86
N LEU A 572 -11.64 -22.02 -19.86
CA LEU A 572 -11.86 -21.61 -21.25
C LEU A 572 -13.20 -20.88 -21.43
N GLU A 573 -13.23 -19.87 -22.31
CA GLU A 573 -14.43 -19.07 -22.62
C GLU A 573 -15.55 -19.89 -23.29
N GLU A 574 -15.23 -20.89 -24.13
CA GLU A 574 -16.25 -21.76 -24.76
C GLU A 574 -17.00 -22.63 -23.75
N ALA A 575 -16.46 -22.83 -22.54
CA ALA A 575 -17.23 -23.49 -21.50
C ALA A 575 -18.39 -22.62 -21.01
N LEU A 576 -18.48 -21.32 -21.34
CA LEU A 576 -19.54 -20.39 -20.90
C LEU A 576 -20.88 -20.59 -21.63
N THR A 577 -20.93 -21.38 -22.71
CA THR A 577 -22.12 -21.56 -23.57
C THR A 577 -22.94 -22.85 -23.39
N SER A 578 -22.70 -23.68 -22.36
CA SER A 578 -23.59 -24.82 -22.04
C SER A 578 -24.40 -24.59 -20.79
#